data_AF-A0A5C7QCX7-F1
#
_entry.id   AF-A0A5C7QCX7-F1
#
_cell.length_a   1.000
_cell.length_b   1.000
_cell.length_c   1.000
_cell.angle_alpha   90.00
_cell.angle_beta   90.00
_cell.angle_gamma   90.00
#
_symmetry.space_group_name_H-M   'P 1'
#
loop_
_entity.id
_entity.type
_entity.pdbx_description
1 polymer ?
#
loop_
_entity_poly.entity_id
_entity_poly.type
_entity_poly.pdbx_seq_one_letter_code
_entity_poly.pdbx_strand_id
1 'polypeptide(L)'
;MRILALFFALLIACSPVDNVPSSLPQDLGVVDLVGSSPPDLTITVSGPTRIVQRTWTGSDGVVVKMTDLYDTVEKIPCALQRASDGVVRCLPQAGVIFFQDAACSVAVAHTVAGCAPDRYYRAYAVNQCGQVPSVGVYRTGGKINLTKLYLGSTCLDASPQIPAYDFYSLVAVPPSTFAAGTFNY
;
A
#
# COMPACT_ATOMS: atom_id res chain seq x y z
N MET A 1 -8.27 1.41 57.93
CA MET A 1 -7.12 0.70 57.31
C MET A 1 -7.60 0.00 56.04
N ARG A 2 -6.95 0.29 54.90
CA ARG A 2 -6.92 -0.46 53.62
C ARG A 2 -8.20 -0.41 52.75
N ILE A 3 -8.32 0.55 51.84
CA ILE A 3 -7.74 0.71 50.48
C ILE A 3 -8.68 0.11 49.41
N LEU A 4 -9.40 1.03 48.75
CA LEU A 4 -10.19 0.86 47.54
C LEU A 4 -9.22 0.84 46.35
N ALA A 5 -9.17 -0.24 45.57
CA ALA A 5 -8.37 -0.30 44.35
C ALA A 5 -9.21 0.18 43.16
N LEU A 6 -9.00 1.44 42.75
CA LEU A 6 -9.49 2.02 41.51
C LEU A 6 -8.64 1.52 40.33
N PHE A 7 -9.25 0.76 39.42
CA PHE A 7 -8.68 0.43 38.12
C PHE A 7 -8.73 1.67 37.21
N PHE A 8 -7.58 2.33 37.04
CA PHE A 8 -7.41 3.41 36.08
C PHE A 8 -7.17 2.81 34.69
N ALA A 9 -8.10 3.05 33.76
CA ALA A 9 -7.95 2.68 32.35
C ALA A 9 -6.88 3.56 31.70
N LEU A 10 -5.83 2.92 31.16
CA LEU A 10 -4.75 3.57 30.43
C LEU A 10 -5.21 3.84 28.99
N LEU A 11 -5.75 5.04 28.74
CA LEU A 11 -5.95 5.59 27.40
C LEU A 11 -4.59 6.03 26.86
N ILE A 12 -3.98 5.25 25.96
CA ILE A 12 -2.84 5.70 25.16
C ILE A 12 -3.42 6.56 24.02
N ALA A 13 -3.49 7.86 24.25
CA ALA A 13 -3.72 8.84 23.20
C ALA A 13 -2.40 9.08 22.43
N CYS A 14 -2.44 9.02 21.09
CA CYS A 14 -1.40 9.60 20.25
C CYS A 14 -1.46 11.13 20.39
N SER A 15 -0.54 11.70 21.16
CA SER A 15 -0.26 13.14 21.15
C SER A 15 1.04 13.40 20.38
N PRO A 16 1.14 14.48 19.59
CA PRO A 16 2.38 14.86 18.94
C PRO A 16 3.39 15.36 19.98
N VAL A 17 4.64 14.92 19.85
CA VAL A 17 5.75 15.33 20.71
C VAL A 17 6.27 16.69 20.23
N ASP A 18 5.61 17.77 20.64
CA ASP A 18 6.20 19.11 20.61
C ASP A 18 6.96 19.30 21.92
N ASN A 19 8.29 19.12 21.89
CA ASN A 19 9.26 19.77 22.79
C ASN A 19 10.69 19.30 22.48
N VAL A 20 11.39 20.00 21.58
CA VAL A 20 12.86 20.04 21.57
C VAL A 20 13.30 21.51 21.48
N PRO A 21 14.21 22.00 22.35
CA PRO A 21 14.65 23.39 22.32
C PRO A 21 15.52 23.65 21.08
N SER A 22 15.17 24.69 20.34
CA SER A 22 15.86 25.15 19.13
C SER A 22 17.17 25.86 19.47
N SER A 23 18.30 25.16 19.39
CA SER A 23 19.59 25.80 19.15
C SER A 23 20.60 24.79 18.63
N LEU A 24 20.75 24.73 17.30
CA LEU A 24 21.99 24.45 16.56
C LEU A 24 21.67 24.51 15.05
N PRO A 25 22.53 25.09 14.20
CA PRO A 25 22.26 25.20 12.77
C PRO A 25 22.38 23.81 12.13
N GLN A 26 21.27 23.29 11.59
CA GLN A 26 21.28 22.02 10.87
C GLN A 26 21.73 22.26 9.43
N ASP A 27 22.96 21.85 9.17
CA ASP A 27 23.54 21.63 7.86
C ASP A 27 22.66 20.64 7.08
N LEU A 28 22.18 21.06 5.91
CA LEU A 28 21.25 20.33 5.06
C LEU A 28 22.00 19.19 4.36
N GLY A 29 22.12 18.06 5.06
CA GLY A 29 22.70 16.85 4.53
C GLY A 29 21.99 15.61 5.04
N VAL A 30 21.03 15.11 4.27
CA VAL A 30 20.65 13.69 4.25
C VAL A 30 20.13 13.14 5.60
N VAL A 31 19.13 13.75 6.22
CA VAL A 31 18.35 13.08 7.27
C VAL A 31 16.89 13.53 7.23
N ASP A 32 16.10 13.02 6.29
CA ASP A 32 14.71 12.70 6.60
C ASP A 32 14.13 11.68 5.60
N LEU A 33 14.48 10.41 5.79
CA LEU A 33 13.87 9.29 5.04
C LEU A 33 12.78 8.59 5.87
N VAL A 34 12.34 9.17 6.99
CA VAL A 34 11.32 8.57 7.86
C VAL A 34 10.31 9.57 8.45
N GLY A 35 10.49 10.86 8.25
CA GLY A 35 9.55 11.91 8.63
C GLY A 35 8.42 12.09 7.64
N SER A 36 7.26 12.45 8.17
CA SER A 36 6.09 12.92 7.43
C SER A 36 6.49 13.82 6.26
N SER A 37 5.78 13.70 5.12
CA SER A 37 5.95 14.58 3.97
C SER A 37 6.11 16.03 4.44
N PRO A 38 7.20 16.74 4.09
CA PRO A 38 7.37 18.13 4.49
C PRO A 38 6.11 18.93 4.20
N PRO A 39 5.68 19.84 5.10
CA PRO A 39 4.41 20.56 5.00
C PRO A 39 4.33 21.52 3.80
N ASP A 40 5.37 21.58 2.99
CA ASP A 40 5.54 22.52 1.86
C ASP A 40 5.56 21.82 0.49
N LEU A 41 5.06 20.59 0.45
CA LEU A 41 5.11 19.78 -0.74
C LEU A 41 3.76 19.75 -1.45
N THR A 42 3.74 20.27 -2.67
CA THR A 42 2.59 20.14 -3.56
C THR A 42 2.81 19.02 -4.58
N ILE A 43 1.93 18.02 -4.56
CA ILE A 43 1.90 16.99 -5.61
C ILE A 43 1.16 17.60 -6.80
N THR A 44 1.88 17.80 -7.89
CA THR A 44 1.25 18.21 -9.15
C THR A 44 1.04 16.98 -10.03
N VAL A 45 -0.20 16.83 -10.50
CA VAL A 45 -0.56 15.88 -11.55
C VAL A 45 -0.53 16.63 -12.88
N SER A 46 0.45 16.35 -13.73
CA SER A 46 0.62 17.02 -15.03
C SER A 46 0.24 16.12 -16.21
N GLY A 47 -0.54 16.66 -17.15
CA GLY A 47 -0.84 16.02 -18.45
C GLY A 47 -2.32 15.72 -18.68
N PRO A 48 -2.79 15.73 -19.95
CA PRO A 48 -4.19 15.42 -20.32
C PRO A 48 -4.47 13.92 -20.37
N THR A 49 -3.46 13.08 -20.15
CA THR A 49 -3.54 11.64 -20.29
C THR A 49 -4.02 10.98 -19.00
N ARG A 50 -4.60 9.78 -19.11
CA ARG A 50 -5.03 8.99 -17.95
C ARG A 50 -3.84 8.55 -17.09
N ILE A 51 -2.70 8.26 -17.72
CA ILE A 51 -1.44 7.94 -17.04
C ILE A 51 -0.58 9.21 -17.04
N VAL A 52 -0.12 9.61 -15.86
CA VAL A 52 0.64 10.85 -15.66
C VAL A 52 1.85 10.60 -14.78
N GLN A 53 2.91 11.37 -15.01
CA GLN A 53 4.05 11.47 -14.11
C GLN A 53 3.72 12.48 -13.02
N ARG A 54 3.75 12.05 -11.75
CA ARG A 54 3.61 12.97 -10.63
C ARG A 54 4.94 13.64 -10.32
N THR A 55 4.87 14.89 -9.89
CA THR A 55 6.04 15.65 -9.43
C THR A 55 5.77 16.25 -8.05
N TRP A 56 6.81 16.29 -7.24
CA TRP A 56 6.89 17.09 -6.04
C TRP A 56 7.52 18.43 -6.38
N THR A 57 6.91 19.52 -5.91
CA THR A 57 7.51 20.84 -5.98
C THR A 57 7.77 21.31 -4.55
N GLY A 58 9.04 21.55 -4.22
CA GLY A 58 9.44 22.20 -2.97
C GLY A 58 9.17 23.70 -3.01
N SER A 59 9.15 24.37 -1.85
CA SER A 59 8.98 25.82 -1.78
C SER A 59 10.12 26.64 -2.37
N ASP A 60 11.29 26.03 -2.48
CA ASP A 60 12.43 26.56 -3.23
C ASP A 60 12.24 26.50 -4.76
N GLY A 61 11.11 25.92 -5.21
CA GLY A 61 10.77 25.73 -6.62
C GLY A 61 11.42 24.50 -7.25
N VAL A 62 12.16 23.68 -6.48
CA VAL A 62 12.76 22.44 -6.99
C VAL A 62 11.66 21.44 -7.31
N VAL A 63 11.70 20.90 -8.53
CA VAL A 63 10.74 19.90 -9.01
C VAL A 63 11.40 18.53 -9.10
N VAL A 64 10.86 17.55 -8.38
CA VAL A 64 11.32 16.16 -8.37
C VAL A 64 10.24 15.27 -8.95
N LYS A 65 10.58 14.46 -9.96
CA LYS A 65 9.67 13.42 -10.48
C LYS A 65 9.55 12.29 -9.47
N MET A 66 8.32 11.88 -9.17
CA MET A 66 8.08 10.64 -8.42
C MET A 66 8.53 9.44 -9.24
N THR A 67 8.91 8.35 -8.60
CA THR A 67 9.34 7.14 -9.31
C THR A 67 8.17 6.36 -9.91
N ASP A 68 6.95 6.59 -9.41
CA ASP A 68 5.74 5.95 -9.90
C ASP A 68 4.96 6.84 -10.88
N LEU A 69 4.21 6.16 -11.75
CA LEU A 69 3.18 6.79 -12.56
C LEU A 69 1.88 6.81 -11.77
N TYR A 70 0.92 7.57 -12.25
CA TYR A 70 -0.40 7.68 -11.61
C TYR A 70 -1.53 7.51 -12.63
N ASP A 71 -2.52 6.69 -12.30
CA ASP A 71 -3.77 6.59 -13.05
C ASP A 71 -4.76 7.62 -12.49
N THR A 72 -5.11 8.64 -13.27
CA THR A 72 -5.98 9.74 -12.82
C THR A 72 -7.44 9.32 -12.67
N VAL A 73 -7.87 8.24 -13.31
CA VAL A 73 -9.25 7.72 -13.22
C VAL A 73 -9.38 6.78 -12.03
N GLU A 74 -8.47 5.81 -11.91
CA GLU A 74 -8.47 4.87 -10.78
C GLU A 74 -7.92 5.49 -9.49
N LYS A 75 -7.21 6.61 -9.63
CA LYS A 75 -6.58 7.38 -8.55
C LYS A 75 -5.55 6.57 -7.77
N ILE A 76 -4.72 5.81 -8.49
CA ILE A 76 -3.72 4.92 -7.89
C ILE A 76 -2.31 5.22 -8.41
N PRO A 77 -1.28 5.05 -7.55
CA PRO A 77 0.08 4.88 -8.03
C PRO A 77 0.21 3.58 -8.80
N CYS A 78 1.02 3.57 -9.85
CA CYS A 78 1.19 2.41 -10.72
C CYS A 78 2.56 2.37 -11.39
N ALA A 79 2.88 1.20 -11.94
CA ALA A 79 3.98 1.00 -12.86
C ALA A 79 3.48 0.35 -14.15
N LEU A 80 4.12 0.64 -15.28
CA LEU A 80 3.81 -0.05 -16.53
C LEU A 80 4.29 -1.49 -16.46
N GLN A 81 3.35 -2.41 -16.61
CA GLN A 81 3.60 -3.84 -16.59
C GLN A 81 2.70 -4.55 -17.60
N ARG A 82 3.16 -5.68 -18.11
CA ARG A 82 2.32 -6.53 -18.96
C ARG A 82 1.25 -7.21 -18.10
N ALA A 83 -0.01 -6.92 -18.37
CA ALA A 83 -1.13 -7.53 -17.68
C ALA A 83 -1.48 -8.91 -18.26
N SER A 84 -2.43 -9.62 -17.65
CA SER A 84 -2.83 -10.97 -18.06
C SER A 84 -3.54 -11.04 -19.41
N ASP A 85 -4.00 -9.92 -19.94
CA ASP A 85 -4.51 -9.80 -21.32
C ASP A 85 -3.39 -9.55 -22.36
N GLY A 86 -2.14 -9.57 -21.93
CA GLY A 86 -0.97 -9.34 -22.77
C GLY A 86 -0.67 -7.87 -23.08
N VAL A 87 -1.52 -6.93 -22.66
CA VAL A 87 -1.34 -5.49 -22.90
C VAL A 87 -0.48 -4.87 -21.80
N VAL A 88 0.38 -3.91 -22.15
CA VAL A 88 1.12 -3.11 -21.17
C VAL A 88 0.16 -2.09 -20.55
N ARG A 89 -0.02 -2.17 -19.23
CA ARG A 89 -0.96 -1.34 -18.48
C ARG A 89 -0.31 -0.75 -17.23
N CYS A 90 -0.84 0.37 -16.78
CA CYS A 90 -0.51 1.01 -15.50
C CYS A 90 -1.16 0.21 -14.37
N LEU A 91 -0.41 -0.73 -13.78
CA LEU A 91 -0.90 -1.64 -12.75
C LEU A 91 -0.49 -1.17 -11.34
N PRO A 92 -1.36 -1.31 -10.32
CA PRO A 92 -1.05 -0.95 -8.93
C PRO A 92 0.12 -1.79 -8.42
N GLN A 93 0.88 -1.27 -7.45
CA GLN A 93 2.02 -1.97 -6.86
C GLN A 93 1.60 -3.36 -6.32
N ALA A 94 2.54 -4.31 -6.38
CA ALA A 94 2.25 -5.64 -5.89
C ALA A 94 2.21 -5.67 -4.36
N GLY A 95 1.23 -6.41 -3.84
CA GLY A 95 1.14 -6.75 -2.44
C GLY A 95 1.26 -8.25 -2.24
N VAL A 96 1.56 -8.65 -1.01
CA VAL A 96 1.44 -10.05 -0.60
C VAL A 96 -0.05 -10.35 -0.42
N ILE A 97 -0.53 -11.37 -1.13
CA ILE A 97 -1.89 -11.87 -0.99
C ILE A 97 -1.87 -13.10 -0.08
N PHE A 98 -2.84 -13.13 0.82
CA PHE A 98 -3.14 -14.27 1.67
C PHE A 98 -4.43 -14.93 1.22
N PHE A 99 -4.76 -16.07 1.82
CA PHE A 99 -5.97 -16.81 1.54
C PHE A 99 -6.71 -17.15 2.84
N GLN A 100 -8.03 -17.17 2.80
CA GLN A 100 -8.85 -17.55 3.95
C GLN A 100 -9.11 -19.07 4.04
N ASP A 101 -8.71 -19.83 3.02
CA ASP A 101 -8.92 -21.28 2.93
C ASP A 101 -7.63 -22.04 2.64
N ALA A 102 -7.58 -23.30 3.10
CA ALA A 102 -6.41 -24.17 2.97
C ALA A 102 -6.10 -24.61 1.52
N ALA A 103 -7.00 -24.33 0.57
CA ALA A 103 -6.79 -24.58 -0.85
C ALA A 103 -6.25 -23.35 -1.61
N CYS A 104 -5.99 -22.23 -0.91
CA CYS A 104 -5.59 -20.96 -1.50
C CYS A 104 -6.49 -20.49 -2.64
N SER A 105 -7.81 -20.67 -2.48
CA SER A 105 -8.78 -20.33 -3.52
C SER A 105 -9.43 -18.97 -3.33
N VAL A 106 -9.49 -18.46 -2.10
CA VAL A 106 -10.15 -17.20 -1.77
C VAL A 106 -9.13 -16.21 -1.22
N ALA A 107 -8.71 -15.30 -2.10
CA ALA A 107 -7.73 -14.26 -1.81
C ALA A 107 -8.26 -13.21 -0.83
N VAL A 108 -7.38 -12.74 0.05
CA VAL A 108 -7.62 -11.64 1.00
C VAL A 108 -6.40 -10.72 1.03
N ALA A 109 -6.66 -9.43 1.25
CA ALA A 109 -5.62 -8.46 1.53
C ALA A 109 -5.44 -8.31 3.03
N HIS A 110 -4.26 -7.87 3.42
CA HIS A 110 -3.94 -7.48 4.79
C HIS A 110 -3.41 -6.05 4.78
N THR A 111 -3.66 -5.32 5.87
CA THR A 111 -3.01 -4.05 6.17
C THR A 111 -2.70 -4.03 7.66
N VAL A 112 -1.71 -3.24 8.08
CA VAL A 112 -1.41 -3.07 9.51
C VAL A 112 -2.67 -2.58 10.21
N ALA A 113 -2.98 -3.16 11.37
CA ALA A 113 -4.20 -2.82 12.11
C ALA A 113 -4.31 -1.30 12.31
N GLY A 114 -5.44 -0.71 11.89
CA GLY A 114 -5.68 0.73 11.96
C GLY A 114 -5.22 1.55 10.73
N CYS A 115 -4.51 0.96 9.78
CA CYS A 115 -4.20 1.59 8.49
C CYS A 115 -5.33 1.41 7.47
N ALA A 116 -5.45 2.36 6.53
CA ALA A 116 -6.34 2.19 5.39
C ALA A 116 -5.73 1.18 4.40
N PRO A 117 -6.54 0.28 3.79
CA PRO A 117 -6.05 -0.61 2.76
C PRO A 117 -5.90 0.14 1.42
N ASP A 118 -5.05 -0.39 0.54
CA ASP A 118 -4.98 0.10 -0.83
C ASP A 118 -6.27 -0.22 -1.58
N ARG A 119 -6.58 0.57 -2.62
CA ARG A 119 -7.78 0.36 -3.45
C ARG A 119 -7.71 -0.93 -4.27
N TYR A 120 -6.50 -1.26 -4.74
CA TYR A 120 -6.23 -2.42 -5.57
C TYR A 120 -4.95 -3.12 -5.13
N TYR A 121 -4.97 -4.45 -5.18
CA TYR A 121 -3.80 -5.30 -4.95
C TYR A 121 -3.49 -6.09 -6.21
N ARG A 122 -2.22 -6.09 -6.63
CA ARG A 122 -1.73 -6.97 -7.70
C ARG A 122 -1.13 -8.23 -7.11
N ALA A 123 -1.62 -9.39 -7.55
CA ALA A 123 -1.15 -10.69 -7.10
C ALA A 123 -0.05 -11.25 -8.01
N TYR A 124 0.89 -11.98 -7.42
CA TYR A 124 1.76 -12.89 -8.18
C TYR A 124 1.35 -14.34 -7.95
N ALA A 125 1.48 -15.17 -8.98
CA ALA A 125 1.54 -16.61 -8.78
C ALA A 125 2.98 -16.93 -8.42
N VAL A 126 3.14 -17.93 -7.57
CA VAL A 126 4.41 -18.61 -7.37
C VAL A 126 4.25 -20.02 -7.93
N ASN A 127 5.06 -20.38 -8.92
CA ASN A 127 5.19 -21.76 -9.38
C ASN A 127 6.52 -22.35 -8.88
N GLN A 128 6.78 -23.62 -9.20
CA GLN A 128 8.01 -24.31 -8.79
C GLN A 128 9.30 -23.66 -9.34
N CYS A 129 9.20 -22.78 -10.34
CA CYS A 129 10.31 -22.03 -10.93
C CYS A 129 10.42 -20.59 -10.39
N GLY A 130 9.57 -20.19 -9.42
CA GLY A 130 9.57 -18.85 -8.82
C GLY A 130 8.30 -18.05 -9.09
N GLN A 131 8.39 -16.72 -9.04
CA GLN A 131 7.26 -15.83 -9.33
C GLN A 131 6.93 -15.88 -10.82
N VAL A 132 5.69 -16.23 -11.16
CA VAL A 132 5.14 -16.15 -12.52
C VAL A 132 4.44 -14.79 -12.71
N PRO A 133 4.31 -14.28 -13.96
CA PRO A 133 3.67 -12.99 -14.19
C PRO A 133 2.25 -12.98 -13.61
N SER A 134 1.88 -11.80 -13.10
CA SER A 134 0.68 -11.51 -12.30
C SER A 134 -0.56 -12.37 -12.61
N VAL A 135 -1.15 -12.97 -11.57
CA VAL A 135 -2.40 -13.76 -11.67
C VAL A 135 -3.63 -12.87 -11.84
N GLY A 136 -3.52 -11.59 -11.51
CA GLY A 136 -4.61 -10.65 -11.64
C GLY A 136 -4.46 -9.47 -10.72
N VAL A 137 -5.36 -8.52 -10.91
CA VAL A 137 -5.54 -7.39 -10.01
C VAL A 137 -6.86 -7.54 -9.31
N TYR A 138 -6.87 -7.23 -8.03
CA TYR A 138 -8.03 -7.36 -7.16
C TYR A 138 -8.40 -6.00 -6.62
N ARG A 139 -9.69 -5.71 -6.57
CA ARG A 139 -10.25 -4.58 -5.82
C ARG A 139 -10.45 -4.98 -4.38
N THR A 140 -10.08 -4.10 -3.48
CA THR A 140 -10.33 -4.25 -2.05
C THR A 140 -11.82 -4.09 -1.76
N GLY A 141 -12.37 -5.08 -1.07
CA GLY A 141 -13.73 -5.11 -0.56
C GLY A 141 -13.83 -4.65 0.90
N GLY A 142 -14.81 -5.19 1.61
CA GLY A 142 -15.03 -4.87 3.03
C GLY A 142 -14.01 -5.54 3.94
N LYS A 143 -13.83 -4.96 5.15
CA LYS A 143 -13.07 -5.58 6.24
C LYS A 143 -13.75 -6.90 6.66
N ILE A 144 -12.97 -7.94 6.87
CA ILE A 144 -13.42 -9.27 7.26
C ILE A 144 -12.68 -9.75 8.51
N ASN A 145 -13.34 -10.62 9.28
CA ASN A 145 -12.72 -11.30 10.42
C ASN A 145 -12.32 -12.71 10.00
N LEU A 146 -11.05 -13.05 10.17
CA LEU A 146 -10.51 -14.36 9.83
C LEU A 146 -10.17 -15.13 11.10
N THR A 147 -10.44 -16.44 11.09
CA THR A 147 -9.94 -17.39 12.09
C THR A 147 -8.80 -18.25 11.55
N LYS A 148 -8.66 -18.30 10.22
CA LYS A 148 -7.62 -18.99 9.49
C LYS A 148 -7.07 -18.12 8.38
N LEU A 149 -5.77 -18.22 8.17
CA LEU A 149 -5.02 -17.50 7.15
C LEU A 149 -4.00 -18.44 6.53
N TYR A 150 -3.83 -18.37 5.22
CA TYR A 150 -2.90 -19.20 4.47
C TYR A 150 -2.09 -18.36 3.49
N LEU A 151 -0.87 -18.78 3.17
CA LEU A 151 0.03 -18.05 2.29
C LEU A 151 0.87 -19.01 1.41
N GLY A 152 1.27 -18.51 0.24
CA GLY A 152 2.21 -19.19 -0.65
C GLY A 152 1.58 -20.27 -1.54
N SER A 153 2.40 -20.88 -2.40
CA SER A 153 1.96 -21.95 -3.32
C SER A 153 1.56 -23.26 -2.62
N THR A 154 2.02 -23.46 -1.39
CA THR A 154 1.74 -24.66 -0.59
C THR A 154 0.68 -24.42 0.50
N CYS A 155 0.07 -23.23 0.53
CA CYS A 155 -0.99 -22.88 1.49
C CYS A 155 -0.59 -23.13 2.95
N LEU A 156 0.55 -22.58 3.36
CA LEU A 156 1.02 -22.71 4.73
C LEU A 156 0.12 -21.93 5.68
N ASP A 157 -0.21 -22.52 6.84
CA ASP A 157 -0.99 -21.85 7.90
C ASP A 157 -0.19 -20.64 8.43
N ALA A 158 -0.75 -19.46 8.19
CA ALA A 158 -0.23 -18.15 8.61
C ALA A 158 -1.14 -17.50 9.66
N SER A 159 -2.07 -18.26 10.27
CA SER A 159 -3.02 -17.76 11.27
C SER A 159 -2.39 -17.02 12.46
N PRO A 160 -1.15 -17.32 12.91
CA PRO A 160 -0.49 -16.53 13.96
C PRO A 160 -0.31 -15.04 13.62
N GLN A 161 -0.38 -14.66 12.34
CA GLN A 161 -0.27 -13.25 11.92
C GLN A 161 -1.58 -12.46 12.10
N ILE A 162 -2.72 -13.13 12.26
CA ILE A 162 -4.04 -12.49 12.29
C ILE A 162 -4.14 -11.34 13.31
N PRO A 163 -3.63 -11.44 14.55
CA PRO A 163 -3.79 -10.36 15.54
C PRO A 163 -3.08 -9.04 15.20
N ALA A 164 -2.12 -9.05 14.27
CA ALA A 164 -1.33 -7.87 13.91
C ALA A 164 -1.91 -7.07 12.73
N TYR A 165 -2.90 -7.61 12.03
CA TYR A 165 -3.38 -7.06 10.76
C TYR A 165 -4.90 -7.02 10.68
N ASP A 166 -5.38 -6.04 9.90
CA ASP A 166 -6.76 -6.00 9.42
C ASP A 166 -6.83 -6.68 8.06
N PHE A 167 -7.87 -7.50 7.84
CA PHE A 167 -8.05 -8.26 6.61
C PHE A 167 -9.24 -7.75 5.81
N TYR A 168 -9.12 -7.81 4.48
CA TYR A 168 -10.13 -7.33 3.55
C TYR A 168 -10.38 -8.36 2.47
N SER A 169 -11.64 -8.51 2.07
CA SER A 169 -11.99 -9.36 0.94
C SER A 169 -11.42 -8.77 -0.36
N LEU A 170 -11.09 -9.65 -1.31
CA LEU A 170 -10.58 -9.25 -2.62
C LEU A 170 -11.51 -9.73 -3.72
N VAL A 171 -11.79 -8.83 -4.68
CA VAL A 171 -12.61 -9.14 -5.85
C VAL A 171 -11.77 -8.96 -7.10
N ALA A 172 -11.61 -10.02 -7.90
CA ALA A 172 -10.86 -9.94 -9.14
C ALA A 172 -11.44 -8.89 -10.09
N VAL A 173 -10.58 -8.11 -10.73
CA VAL A 173 -10.95 -7.06 -11.68
C VAL A 173 -10.30 -7.33 -13.03
N PRO A 174 -11.02 -7.13 -14.14
CA PRO A 174 -10.45 -7.27 -15.47
C PRO A 174 -9.24 -6.35 -15.68
N PRO A 175 -8.17 -6.81 -16.36
CA PRO A 175 -7.04 -5.95 -16.73
C PRO A 175 -7.45 -4.70 -17.48
N SER A 176 -8.51 -4.78 -18.28
CA SER A 176 -9.07 -3.66 -19.06
C SER A 176 -9.52 -2.47 -18.23
N THR A 177 -9.73 -2.65 -16.92
CA THR A 177 -9.99 -1.55 -16.00
C THR A 177 -8.83 -0.56 -15.96
N PHE A 178 -7.59 -1.03 -16.09
CA PHE A 178 -6.38 -0.20 -15.97
C PHE A 178 -5.96 0.40 -17.31
N ALA A 179 -5.45 1.64 -17.30
CA ALA A 179 -5.03 2.32 -18.51
C ALA A 179 -3.92 1.56 -19.25
N ALA A 180 -4.03 1.46 -20.58
CA ALA A 180 -2.95 0.98 -21.42
C ALA A 180 -1.87 2.07 -21.57
N GLY A 181 -0.61 1.65 -21.68
CA GLY A 181 0.53 2.55 -21.86
C GLY A 181 1.70 1.90 -22.59
N THR A 182 2.72 2.69 -22.90
CA THR A 182 3.96 2.26 -23.57
C THR A 182 5.18 2.61 -22.71
N PHE A 183 6.24 1.81 -22.69
CA PHE A 183 7.40 2.02 -21.80
C PHE A 183 8.23 3.30 -22.04
N ASN A 184 7.84 4.19 -22.95
CA ASN A 184 8.60 5.39 -23.35
C ASN A 184 8.06 6.70 -22.75
N TYR A 185 7.55 6.69 -21.51
CA TYR A 185 7.17 7.93 -20.82
C TYR A 185 8.37 8.64 -20.19
#